data_AF-A0AAE2BZV9-F1
#
_entry.id   AF-A0AAE2BZV9-F1
#
_cell.length_a   1.000
_cell.length_b   1.000
_cell.length_c   1.000
_cell.angle_alpha   90.00
_cell.angle_beta   90.00
_cell.angle_gamma   90.00
#
_symmetry.space_group_name_H-M   'P 1'
#
loop_
_entity.id
_entity.type
_entity.pdbx_description
1 polymer ?
#
loop_
_entity_poly.entity_id
_entity_poly.type
_entity_poly.pdbx_seq_one_letter_code
_entity_poly.pdbx_strand_id
1 'polypeptide(L)'
;MGKRLAHGYPILEAEVAYCARHEYCESAVDFIARRSRLAFLDTDAARRAVPRVIQILAAEHKWDKSRQKQELQKAKEFLETFKSSRNAQFHDGKHN
;
A
#
# COMPACT_ATOMS: atom_id res chain seq x y z
N MET A 1 8.21 0.13 18.25
CA MET A 1 8.15 -0.24 16.83
C MET A 1 7.15 -1.38 16.66
N GLY A 2 5.84 -1.13 16.77
CA GLY A 2 4.80 -2.18 16.74
C GLY A 2 3.42 -1.66 16.34
N LYS A 3 3.37 -0.49 15.69
CA LYS A 3 2.11 0.10 15.22
C LYS A 3 1.69 -0.57 13.93
N ARG A 4 0.39 -0.89 13.83
CA ARG A 4 -0.22 -1.43 12.61
C ARG A 4 -0.34 -0.33 11.57
N LEU A 5 -0.06 -0.70 10.33
CA LEU A 5 -0.14 0.17 9.16
C LEU A 5 -1.59 0.41 8.69
N ALA A 6 -2.44 -0.61 8.86
CA ALA A 6 -3.87 -0.55 8.60
C ALA A 6 -4.63 -1.33 9.67
N HIS A 7 -5.71 -0.74 10.19
CA HIS A 7 -6.57 -1.41 11.17
C HIS A 7 -7.23 -2.64 10.50
N GLY A 8 -7.25 -3.79 11.18
CA GLY A 8 -7.77 -5.05 10.63
C GLY A 8 -6.78 -5.92 9.85
N TYR A 9 -5.58 -5.42 9.53
CA TYR A 9 -4.54 -6.18 8.84
C TYR A 9 -3.30 -6.38 9.72
N PRO A 10 -2.63 -7.54 9.67
CA PRO A 10 -1.43 -7.82 10.47
C PRO A 10 -0.17 -7.14 9.92
N ILE A 11 -0.29 -6.00 9.22
CA ILE A 11 0.82 -5.30 8.59
C ILE A 11 1.38 -4.28 9.58
N LEU A 12 2.68 -4.33 9.85
CA LEU A 12 3.37 -3.45 10.80
C LEU A 12 4.21 -2.39 10.09
N GLU A 13 4.34 -1.23 10.72
CA GLU A 13 5.29 -0.21 10.26
C GLU A 13 6.75 -0.73 10.19
N ALA A 14 7.10 -1.66 11.08
CA ALA A 14 8.43 -2.28 11.12
C ALA A 14 8.72 -3.11 9.86
N GLU A 15 7.70 -3.73 9.26
CA GLU A 15 7.87 -4.48 8.01
C GLU A 15 8.25 -3.55 6.86
N VAL A 16 7.69 -2.34 6.80
CA VAL A 16 8.06 -1.34 5.78
C VAL A 16 9.56 -1.01 5.87
N ALA A 17 10.05 -0.73 7.08
CA ALA A 17 11.47 -0.44 7.29
C ALA A 17 12.37 -1.65 7.01
N TYR A 18 11.93 -2.85 7.39
CA TYR A 18 12.67 -4.09 7.11
C TYR A 18 12.80 -4.32 5.61
N CYS A 19 11.70 -4.22 4.86
CA CYS A 19 11.68 -4.38 3.41
C CYS A 19 12.54 -3.32 2.70
N ALA A 20 12.58 -2.09 3.21
CA ALA A 20 13.45 -1.03 2.68
C ALA A 20 14.92 -1.40 2.79
N ARG A 21 15.34 -1.92 3.95
CA ARG A 21 16.75 -2.22 4.25
C ARG A 21 17.24 -3.52 3.64
N HIS A 22 16.41 -4.57 3.63
CA HIS A 22 16.87 -5.94 3.33
C HIS A 22 16.25 -6.53 2.06
N GLU A 23 15.13 -5.99 1.58
CA GLU A 23 14.40 -6.56 0.45
C GLU A 23 14.32 -5.63 -0.76
N TYR A 24 15.08 -4.53 -0.76
CA TYR A 24 15.13 -3.59 -1.88
C TYR A 24 13.77 -2.95 -2.20
N CYS A 25 13.03 -2.56 -1.15
CA CYS A 25 11.76 -1.84 -1.30
C CYS A 25 11.99 -0.37 -1.66
N GLU A 26 11.95 -0.05 -2.96
CA GLU A 26 12.27 1.29 -3.47
C GLU A 26 11.05 2.15 -3.85
N SER A 27 9.82 1.67 -3.65
CA SER A 27 8.62 2.46 -3.91
C SER A 27 7.45 2.10 -2.98
N ALA A 28 6.52 3.04 -2.81
CA ALA A 28 5.31 2.78 -2.02
C ALA A 28 4.44 1.70 -2.67
N VAL A 29 4.32 1.74 -4.02
CA VAL A 29 3.59 0.75 -4.83
C VAL A 29 4.15 -0.65 -4.61
N ASP A 30 5.46 -0.80 -4.63
CA ASP A 30 6.14 -2.08 -4.42
C ASP A 30 5.74 -2.73 -3.08
N PHE A 31 5.73 -1.95 -1.99
CA PHE A 31 5.29 -2.44 -0.69
C PHE A 31 3.80 -2.83 -0.67
N ILE A 32 2.89 -1.96 -1.12
CA ILE A 32 1.45 -2.22 -1.03
C ILE A 32 0.96 -3.29 -2.00
N ALA A 33 1.67 -3.50 -3.11
CA ALA A 33 1.30 -4.45 -4.16
C ALA A 33 1.94 -5.81 -3.94
N ARG A 34 3.27 -5.86 -3.69
CA ARG A 34 4.03 -7.12 -3.73
C ARG A 34 4.32 -7.68 -2.36
N ARG A 35 4.67 -6.83 -1.38
CA ARG A 35 5.13 -7.30 -0.06
C ARG A 35 4.02 -7.49 0.96
N SER A 36 3.11 -6.53 1.05
CA SER A 36 1.92 -6.66 1.91
C SER A 36 0.69 -7.15 1.16
N ARG A 37 0.66 -6.97 -0.17
CA ARG A 37 -0.49 -7.23 -1.06
C ARG A 37 -1.79 -6.53 -0.61
N LEU A 38 -1.69 -5.51 0.26
CA LEU A 38 -2.84 -4.79 0.81
C LEU A 38 -3.68 -4.14 -0.29
N ALA A 39 -3.06 -3.69 -1.38
CA ALA A 39 -3.76 -3.13 -2.53
C ALA A 39 -4.74 -4.11 -3.21
N PHE A 40 -4.49 -5.42 -3.11
CA PHE A 40 -5.36 -6.46 -3.66
C PHE A 40 -6.44 -6.90 -2.67
N LEU A 41 -6.19 -6.76 -1.37
CA LEU A 41 -7.11 -7.19 -0.31
C LEU A 41 -8.16 -6.12 -0.01
N ASP A 42 -7.73 -4.87 0.14
CA ASP A 42 -8.60 -3.71 0.42
C ASP A 42 -7.90 -2.44 -0.06
N THR A 43 -8.37 -1.95 -1.21
CA THR A 43 -7.86 -0.75 -1.88
C THR A 43 -8.01 0.51 -1.01
N ASP A 44 -9.03 0.58 -0.16
CA ASP A 44 -9.25 1.74 0.71
C ASP A 44 -8.37 1.67 1.97
N ALA A 45 -8.13 0.49 2.52
CA ALA A 45 -7.10 0.30 3.56
C ALA A 45 -5.70 0.63 3.01
N ALA A 46 -5.36 0.17 1.80
CA ALA A 46 -4.11 0.53 1.14
C ALA A 46 -3.97 2.05 0.98
N ARG A 47 -5.04 2.74 0.54
CA ARG A 47 -5.05 4.20 0.39
C ARG A 47 -4.78 4.94 1.69
N ARG A 48 -5.34 4.47 2.81
CA ARG A 48 -5.08 5.03 4.15
C ARG A 48 -3.63 4.76 4.61
N ALA A 49 -3.05 3.62 4.23
CA ALA A 49 -1.71 3.22 4.63
C ALA A 49 -0.58 3.91 3.85
N VAL A 50 -0.80 4.23 2.56
CA VAL A 50 0.20 4.80 1.64
C VAL A 50 0.98 6.00 2.23
N PRO A 51 0.34 7.03 2.83
CA PRO A 51 1.08 8.16 3.39
C PRO A 51 2.08 7.73 4.48
N ARG A 52 1.74 6.73 5.30
CA ARG A 52 2.62 6.23 6.35
C ARG A 52 3.76 5.40 5.79
N VAL A 53 3.49 4.55 4.79
CA VAL A 53 4.52 3.81 4.06
C VAL A 53 5.56 4.76 3.47
N ILE A 54 5.11 5.82 2.78
CA ILE A 54 6.00 6.81 2.17
C ILE A 54 6.85 7.52 3.22
N GLN A 55 6.29 7.87 4.38
CA GLN A 55 7.08 8.49 5.46
C GLN A 55 8.21 7.58 5.94
N ILE A 56 7.95 6.29 6.10
CA ILE A 56 8.96 5.31 6.54
C ILE A 56 10.01 5.12 5.45
N LEU A 57 9.59 4.85 4.21
CA LEU A 57 10.52 4.71 3.08
C LEU A 57 11.36 5.97 2.86
N ALA A 58 10.78 7.16 3.05
CA ALA A 58 11.52 8.40 2.94
C ALA A 58 12.58 8.59 4.03
N ALA A 59 12.31 8.12 5.25
CA ALA A 59 13.30 8.13 6.33
C ALA A 59 14.44 7.14 6.04
N GLU A 60 14.13 5.95 5.55
CA GLU A 60 15.11 4.90 5.24
C GLU A 60 15.99 5.27 4.03
N HIS A 61 15.39 5.79 2.96
CA HIS A 61 16.07 6.12 1.70
C HIS A 61 16.46 7.59 1.56
N LYS A 62 16.25 8.40 2.60
CA LYS A 62 16.53 9.85 2.62
C LYS A 62 15.84 10.62 1.48
N TRP A 63 14.59 10.30 1.20
CA TRP A 63 13.83 10.97 0.13
C TRP A 63 13.41 12.38 0.51
N ASP A 64 13.58 13.30 -0.43
CA ASP A 64 13.05 14.66 -0.32
C ASP A 64 11.52 14.71 -0.47
N LYS A 65 10.96 15.91 -0.29
CA LYS A 65 9.52 16.15 -0.43
C LYS A 65 9.01 15.97 -1.86
N SER A 66 9.85 16.22 -2.86
CA SER A 66 9.50 16.04 -4.27
C SER A 66 9.26 14.56 -4.57
N ARG A 67 10.19 13.69 -4.17
CA ARG A 67 10.07 12.24 -4.32
C ARG A 67 8.90 11.69 -3.53
N GLN A 68 8.69 12.12 -2.29
CA GLN A 68 7.51 11.72 -1.50
C GLN A 68 6.18 12.05 -2.23
N LYS A 69 6.10 13.22 -2.88
CA LYS A 69 4.92 13.62 -3.66
C LYS A 69 4.75 12.75 -4.92
N GLN A 70 5.84 12.43 -5.60
CA GLN A 70 5.83 11.52 -6.76
C GLN A 70 5.36 10.12 -6.36
N GLU A 71 5.87 9.57 -5.27
CA GLU A 71 5.45 8.26 -4.76
C GLU A 71 3.97 8.24 -4.37
N LEU A 72 3.48 9.32 -3.75
CA LEU A 72 2.06 9.45 -3.40
C LEU A 72 1.18 9.47 -4.65
N GLN A 73 1.60 10.19 -5.69
CA GLN A 73 0.87 10.25 -6.96
C GLN A 73 0.85 8.90 -7.67
N LYS A 74 2.02 8.24 -7.80
CA LYS A 74 2.13 6.89 -8.37
C LYS A 74 1.29 5.86 -7.62
N ALA A 75 1.30 5.90 -6.29
CA ALA A 75 0.51 4.99 -5.47
C ALA A 75 -1.00 5.21 -5.64
N LYS A 76 -1.45 6.47 -5.77
CA LYS A 76 -2.85 6.78 -6.07
C LYS A 76 -3.25 6.25 -7.44
N GLU A 77 -2.48 6.57 -8.48
CA GLU A 77 -2.73 6.09 -9.85
C GLU A 77 -2.79 4.56 -9.91
N PHE A 78 -1.85 3.89 -9.26
CA PHE A 78 -1.84 2.43 -9.13
C PHE A 78 -3.13 1.89 -8.50
N LEU A 79 -3.57 2.47 -7.37
CA LEU A 79 -4.80 2.06 -6.68
C LEU A 79 -6.08 2.33 -7.48
N GLU A 80 -6.09 3.32 -8.37
CA GLU A 80 -7.23 3.55 -9.28
C GLU A 80 -7.37 2.44 -10.35
N THR A 81 -6.27 1.75 -10.70
CA THR A 81 -6.34 0.62 -11.64
C THR A 81 -7.16 -0.56 -11.08
N PHE A 82 -7.16 -0.74 -9.76
CA PHE A 82 -8.00 -1.73 -9.06
C PHE A 82 -9.48 -1.33 -8.99
N LYS A 83 -9.78 -0.03 -8.98
CA LYS A 83 -11.18 0.46 -8.94
C LYS A 83 -11.88 0.37 -10.29
N SER A 84 -11.14 0.21 -11.39
CA SER A 84 -11.72 0.13 -12.75
C SER A 84 -12.28 -1.25 -13.11
N SER A 85 -12.20 -2.24 -12.21
CA SER A 85 -12.91 -3.51 -12.34
C SER A 85 -14.39 -3.37 -11.93
N ARG A 86 -15.20 -2.70 -12.76
CA ARG A 86 -16.67 -2.92 -12.81
C ARG A 86 -17.06 -4.35 -13.26
N ASN A 87 -16.14 -5.31 -13.21
CA ASN A 87 -16.33 -6.70 -13.66
C ASN A 87 -16.33 -7.72 -12.51
N ALA A 88 -16.38 -7.29 -11.25
CA ALA A 88 -16.70 -8.19 -10.14
C ALA A 88 -18.17 -8.02 -9.71
N GLN A 89 -19.10 -8.08 -10.66
CA GLN A 89 -20.47 -8.44 -10.32
C GLN A 89 -20.48 -9.94 -10.04
N PHE A 90 -20.14 -10.34 -8.81
CA PHE A 90 -20.62 -11.62 -8.30
C PHE A 90 -22.11 -11.43 -8.05
N HIS A 91 -22.91 -11.86 -9.03
CA HIS A 91 -24.34 -12.07 -8.81
C HIS A 91 -24.44 -13.29 -7.90
N ASP A 92 -24.38 -13.09 -6.58
CA ASP A 92 -24.72 -14.13 -5.63
C ASP A 92 -26.18 -14.49 -5.88
N GLY A 93 -26.38 -15.64 -6.52
CA GLY A 93 -27.69 -16.23 -6.74
C GLY A 93 -28.36 -16.42 -5.40
N LYS A 94 -29.38 -15.59 -5.12
CA LYS A 94 -30.32 -15.85 -4.03
C LYS A 94 -30.95 -17.22 -4.27
N HIS A 95 -30.58 -18.18 -3.44
CA HIS A 95 -31.47 -19.28 -3.12
C HIS A 95 -32.62 -18.71 -2.28
N ASN A 96 -33.82 -18.73 -2.86
CA ASN A 96 -35.11 -18.93 -2.20
C ASN A 96 -36.11 -19.37 -3.25
#